data_AF-A0A2V9PC70-F1
#
_entry.id   AF-A0A2V9PC70-F1
#
_cell.length_a   1.000
_cell.length_b   1.000
_cell.length_c   1.000
_cell.angle_alpha   90.00
_cell.angle_beta   90.00
_cell.angle_gamma   90.00
#
_symmetry.space_group_name_H-M   'P 1'
#
loop_
_entity.id
_entity.type
_entity.pdbx_description
1 polymer ?
#
loop_
_entity_poly.entity_id
_entity_poly.type
_entity_poly.pdbx_seq_one_letter_code
_entity_poly.pdbx_strand_id
1 'polypeptide(L)'
;MAASIRRFCALTLALFVVARNGLGQESKPLHGRLSLPTKNWGVVLDLPGFRLQNIETKPDGRRYMIAENESTHMVVSLTLEQVQGGRSADCNDSLQKKAKHPPFKVREVRFSRQGEFDFMEYVVPEVNGQQFNQKSIYGCEFYDNSYIDLHLSKISYPPSDDPLFAAVLNSIRIDRVQRTSVELLQQASRLYLQHDYKGAIGPYSQALELEKVNAKLDKTLWYVLIDNLGMSYGITGDLQHAKETFDYGVSKDPTYPLFYYNLACTYAELNDVANASSYLKKAFEYKANTLPGEGMPDFRTDDSFKKLMKNKEFQELAKSLAGSS
;
A
#
# COMPACT_ATOMS: atom_id res chain seq x y z
N MET A 1 30.70 60.72 -10.74
CA MET A 1 29.39 60.75 -11.43
C MET A 1 28.33 60.43 -10.39
N ALA A 2 27.77 61.46 -9.77
CA ALA A 2 26.39 61.92 -9.99
C ALA A 2 25.38 60.88 -9.46
N ALA A 3 24.91 61.06 -8.21
CA ALA A 3 23.70 61.84 -7.85
C ALA A 3 22.42 61.10 -8.32
N SER A 4 21.31 61.01 -7.59
CA SER A 4 20.84 61.62 -6.36
C SER A 4 19.39 61.13 -6.16
N ILE A 5 19.01 60.79 -4.92
CA ILE A 5 17.80 61.25 -4.20
C ILE A 5 16.43 61.14 -4.93
N ARG A 6 15.45 60.44 -4.32
CA ARG A 6 14.24 61.06 -3.71
C ARG A 6 13.19 60.02 -3.27
N ARG A 7 12.91 60.03 -1.96
CA ARG A 7 11.60 59.74 -1.38
C ARG A 7 10.60 60.80 -1.84
N PHE A 8 9.33 60.44 -2.11
CA PHE A 8 8.14 60.97 -1.44
C PHE A 8 6.82 60.39 -2.01
N CYS A 9 5.84 60.30 -1.11
CA CYS A 9 4.46 59.83 -1.24
C CYS A 9 3.65 60.31 -2.46
N ALA A 10 2.70 59.49 -2.89
CA ALA A 10 1.34 59.95 -3.21
C ALA A 10 0.34 58.80 -3.11
N LEU A 11 -0.65 58.96 -2.21
CA LEU A 11 -1.93 58.26 -2.25
C LEU A 11 -2.59 58.46 -3.62
N THR A 12 -3.09 57.38 -4.21
CA THR A 12 -4.28 57.46 -5.06
C THR A 12 -5.31 56.47 -4.54
N LEU A 13 -6.32 57.07 -3.91
CA LEU A 13 -7.61 56.51 -3.56
C LEU A 13 -8.31 56.07 -4.86
N ALA A 14 -8.58 54.78 -5.01
CA ALA A 14 -9.57 54.30 -5.97
C ALA A 14 -10.67 53.60 -5.18
N LEU A 15 -11.77 54.33 -4.94
CA LEU A 15 -13.04 53.74 -4.59
C LEU A 15 -13.50 52.86 -5.76
N PHE A 16 -13.59 51.55 -5.55
CA PHE A 16 -14.59 50.74 -6.21
C PHE A 16 -15.48 50.14 -5.12
N VAL A 17 -16.60 50.81 -4.87
CA VAL A 17 -17.78 50.16 -4.33
C VAL A 17 -18.36 49.35 -5.49
N VAL A 18 -18.19 48.03 -5.46
CA VAL A 18 -19.06 47.11 -6.19
C VAL A 18 -19.80 46.28 -5.16
N ALA A 19 -21.11 46.31 -5.30
CA ALA A 19 -22.09 45.70 -4.42
C ALA A 19 -21.84 44.21 -4.19
N ARG A 20 -22.09 43.77 -2.95
CA ARG A 20 -22.32 42.37 -2.60
C ARG A 20 -23.45 41.81 -3.46
N ASN A 21 -23.18 40.70 -4.14
CA ASN A 21 -24.02 39.50 -4.19
C ASN A 21 -23.31 38.45 -5.06
N GLY A 22 -22.31 37.79 -4.48
CA GLY A 22 -21.81 36.52 -4.96
C GLY A 22 -22.13 35.50 -3.88
N LEU A 23 -23.07 34.61 -4.17
CA LEU A 23 -23.36 33.41 -3.40
C LEU A 23 -22.05 32.80 -2.90
N GLY A 24 -21.90 32.65 -1.59
CA GLY A 24 -20.79 31.91 -1.01
C GLY A 24 -20.78 30.53 -1.64
N GLN A 25 -19.85 30.29 -2.55
CA GLN A 25 -19.61 28.96 -3.08
C GLN A 25 -19.14 28.15 -1.88
N GLU A 26 -19.99 27.25 -1.36
CA GLU A 26 -19.57 26.28 -0.36
C GLU A 26 -18.28 25.63 -0.88
N SER A 27 -17.20 25.77 -0.12
CA SER A 27 -15.94 25.13 -0.50
C SER A 27 -16.22 23.64 -0.63
N LYS A 28 -15.95 23.08 -1.81
CA LYS A 28 -16.10 21.63 -2.03
C LYS A 28 -15.38 20.92 -0.90
N PRO A 29 -16.05 20.03 -0.16
CA PRO A 29 -15.48 19.45 1.05
C PRO A 29 -14.21 18.69 0.69
N LEU A 30 -13.12 18.96 1.42
CA LEU A 30 -11.85 18.26 1.24
C LEU A 30 -12.04 16.82 1.70
N HIS A 31 -12.33 15.93 0.76
CA HIS A 31 -12.31 14.48 0.96
C HIS A 31 -10.92 14.02 0.59
N GLY A 32 -10.07 13.83 1.60
CA GLY A 32 -8.66 13.53 1.42
C GLY A 32 -8.35 12.12 1.86
N ARG A 33 -7.73 11.34 0.98
CA ARG A 33 -7.07 10.08 1.35
C ARG A 33 -5.56 10.32 1.44
N LEU A 34 -4.99 10.15 2.63
CA LEU A 34 -3.54 10.11 2.80
C LEU A 34 -3.07 8.65 2.73
N SER A 35 -2.06 8.35 1.93
CA SER A 35 -1.52 6.99 1.79
C SER A 35 0.00 7.03 1.67
N LEU A 36 0.68 6.00 2.17
CA LEU A 36 2.10 5.80 1.87
C LEU A 36 2.25 5.22 0.44
N PRO A 37 3.28 5.60 -0.33
CA PRO A 37 3.45 5.13 -1.72
C PRO A 37 3.48 3.61 -1.88
N THR A 38 3.97 2.90 -0.87
CA THR A 38 4.10 1.43 -0.84
C THR A 38 2.84 0.71 -0.36
N LYS A 39 1.80 1.44 0.05
CA LYS A 39 0.61 0.87 0.69
C LYS A 39 -0.60 0.97 -0.21
N ASN A 40 -1.40 -0.10 -0.24
CA ASN A 40 -2.67 -0.15 -0.97
C ASN A 40 -3.85 0.38 -0.13
N TRP A 41 -3.60 0.82 1.10
CA TRP A 41 -4.56 1.45 2.00
C TRP A 41 -4.15 2.90 2.32
N GLY A 42 -5.06 3.65 2.90
CA GLY A 42 -4.85 5.02 3.35
C GLY A 42 -5.85 5.41 4.43
N VAL A 43 -5.65 6.59 4.98
CA VAL A 43 -6.59 7.18 5.95
C VAL A 43 -7.39 8.23 5.23
N VAL A 44 -8.72 8.13 5.35
CA VAL A 44 -9.66 9.09 4.79
C VAL A 44 -10.21 9.96 5.90
N LEU A 45 -10.29 11.26 5.62
CA LEU A 45 -10.95 12.26 6.45
C LEU A 45 -11.90 13.08 5.58
N ASP A 46 -13.10 13.34 6.08
CA ASP A 46 -14.05 14.24 5.45
C ASP A 46 -13.95 15.60 6.14
N LEU A 47 -13.33 16.57 5.47
CA LEU A 47 -12.94 17.87 6.04
C LEU A 47 -13.67 19.04 5.33
N PRO A 48 -15.00 19.18 5.50
CA PRO A 48 -15.76 20.30 4.94
C PRO A 48 -15.28 21.63 5.52
N GLY A 49 -15.07 22.63 4.65
CA GLY A 49 -14.59 23.95 5.06
C GLY A 49 -13.09 24.05 5.37
N PHE A 50 -12.35 22.94 5.37
CA PHE A 50 -10.89 22.96 5.54
C PHE A 50 -10.18 23.22 4.20
N ARG A 51 -9.07 23.94 4.28
CA ARG A 51 -8.10 24.13 3.20
C ARG A 51 -6.84 23.34 3.50
N LEU A 52 -6.35 22.59 2.52
CA LEU A 52 -5.05 21.92 2.60
C LEU A 52 -3.95 22.97 2.64
N GLN A 53 -3.14 22.96 3.71
CA GLN A 53 -2.00 23.86 3.88
C GLN A 53 -0.72 23.20 3.41
N ASN A 54 -0.54 21.91 3.71
CA ASN A 54 0.65 21.17 3.32
C ASN A 54 0.37 19.68 3.18
N ILE A 55 1.05 19.04 2.22
CA ILE A 55 1.19 17.59 2.12
C ILE A 55 2.60 17.26 1.62
N GLU A 56 3.37 16.52 2.40
CA GLU A 56 4.78 16.23 2.07
C GLU A 56 5.16 14.81 2.50
N THR A 57 6.08 14.21 1.76
CA THR A 57 6.78 12.98 2.13
C THR A 57 8.22 13.32 2.52
N LYS A 58 8.61 13.00 3.74
CA LYS A 58 9.97 13.16 4.26
C LYS A 58 10.93 12.12 3.65
N PRO A 59 12.25 12.36 3.65
CA PRO A 59 13.23 11.41 3.12
C PRO A 59 13.21 10.03 3.80
N ASP A 60 12.75 9.96 5.05
CA ASP A 60 12.55 8.72 5.82
C ASP A 60 11.26 7.97 5.43
N GLY A 61 10.51 8.46 4.45
CA GLY A 61 9.27 7.87 3.95
C GLY A 61 8.02 8.30 4.72
N ARG A 62 8.14 9.04 5.82
CA ARG A 62 6.97 9.55 6.56
C ARG A 62 6.21 10.54 5.72
N ARG A 63 4.88 10.42 5.71
CA ARG A 63 4.01 11.33 4.97
C ARG A 63 3.12 12.07 5.93
N TYR A 64 3.09 13.39 5.84
CA TYR A 64 2.27 14.21 6.71
C TYR A 64 1.41 15.18 5.90
N MET A 65 0.25 15.51 6.45
CA MET A 65 -0.74 16.42 5.89
C MET A 65 -1.22 17.37 6.97
N ILE A 66 -1.35 18.65 6.62
CA ILE A 66 -1.92 19.69 7.47
C ILE A 66 -3.03 20.40 6.70
N ALA A 67 -4.20 20.52 7.31
CA ALA A 67 -5.33 21.27 6.79
C ALA A 67 -5.92 22.19 7.87
N GLU A 68 -6.45 23.33 7.48
CA GLU A 68 -7.01 24.33 8.39
C GLU A 68 -8.37 24.82 7.91
N ASN A 69 -9.32 24.92 8.84
CA ASN A 69 -10.56 25.64 8.63
C ASN A 69 -10.42 27.02 9.27
N GLU A 70 -10.18 28.03 8.43
CA GLU A 70 -9.94 29.40 8.88
C GLU A 70 -11.16 30.04 9.57
N SER A 71 -12.38 29.61 9.23
CA SER A 71 -13.61 30.14 9.84
C SER A 71 -13.80 29.66 11.27
N THR A 72 -13.34 28.44 11.57
CA THR A 72 -13.45 27.85 12.90
C THR A 72 -12.13 27.87 13.66
N HIS A 73 -11.03 28.30 13.04
CA HIS A 73 -9.66 28.21 13.58
C HIS A 73 -9.27 26.79 14.03
N MET A 74 -9.79 25.79 13.33
CA MET A 74 -9.51 24.38 13.60
C MET A 74 -8.45 23.88 12.62
N VAL A 75 -7.45 23.18 13.15
CA VAL A 75 -6.33 22.59 12.41
C VAL A 75 -6.38 21.07 12.55
N VAL A 76 -6.18 20.39 11.44
CA VAL A 76 -6.06 18.94 11.33
C VAL A 76 -4.64 18.63 10.86
N SER A 77 -3.94 17.76 11.57
CA SER A 77 -2.66 17.19 11.16
C SER A 77 -2.78 15.67 11.14
N LEU A 78 -2.34 15.03 10.06
CA LEU A 78 -2.34 13.59 9.91
C LEU A 78 -0.95 13.13 9.42
N THR A 79 -0.38 12.14 10.08
CA THR A 79 0.93 11.57 9.74
C THR A 79 0.82 10.06 9.56
N LEU A 80 1.49 9.53 8.54
CA LEU A 80 1.69 8.11 8.30
C LEU A 80 3.19 7.79 8.32
N GLU A 81 3.57 6.77 9.06
CA GLU A 81 4.97 6.34 9.20
C GLU A 81 5.07 4.82 9.15
N GLN A 82 5.84 4.27 8.21
CA GLN A 82 6.11 2.83 8.17
C GLN A 82 7.26 2.49 9.12
N VAL A 83 7.08 1.46 9.96
CA VAL A 83 8.06 1.00 10.94
C VAL A 83 8.77 -0.26 10.43
N GLN A 84 10.10 -0.30 10.58
CA GLN A 84 10.88 -1.51 10.34
C GLN A 84 10.89 -2.38 11.60
N GLY A 85 10.54 -3.67 11.48
CA GLY A 85 10.63 -4.64 12.58
C GLY A 85 9.31 -5.01 13.28
N GLY A 86 8.15 -4.56 12.78
CA GLY A 86 6.81 -5.11 13.07
C GLY A 86 6.28 -5.02 14.50
N ARG A 87 7.10 -4.56 15.47
CA ARG A 87 6.69 -4.42 16.87
C ARG A 87 6.57 -2.94 17.22
N SER A 88 5.35 -2.53 17.51
CA SER A 88 4.98 -1.18 17.91
C SER A 88 4.64 -1.13 19.40
N ALA A 89 4.79 0.04 20.01
CA ALA A 89 4.12 0.31 21.28
C ALA A 89 2.60 0.35 21.04
N ASP A 90 1.80 -0.05 22.02
CA ASP A 90 0.35 0.10 21.95
C ASP A 90 0.02 1.60 21.80
N CYS A 91 -0.85 1.94 20.84
CA CYS A 91 -1.27 3.33 20.60
C CYS A 91 -1.85 3.96 21.88
N ASN A 92 -2.69 3.23 22.61
CA ASN A 92 -3.26 3.70 23.87
C ASN A 92 -2.16 3.95 24.92
N ASP A 93 -1.15 3.09 25.02
CA ASP A 93 -0.01 3.32 25.91
C ASP A 93 0.76 4.60 25.55
N SER A 94 0.94 4.87 24.26
CA SER A 94 1.56 6.10 23.76
C SER A 94 0.78 7.34 24.18
N LEU A 95 -0.56 7.31 24.00
CA LEU A 95 -1.45 8.39 24.41
C LEU A 95 -1.42 8.60 25.93
N GLN A 96 -1.45 7.52 26.73
CA GLN A 96 -1.36 7.62 28.18
C GLN A 96 -0.03 8.22 28.65
N LYS A 97 1.09 7.85 28.02
CA LYS A 97 2.41 8.44 28.33
C LYS A 97 2.43 9.94 28.03
N LYS A 98 1.79 10.35 26.94
CA LYS A 98 1.65 11.75 26.54
C LYS A 98 0.79 12.55 27.53
N ALA A 99 -0.32 11.98 28.00
CA ALA A 99 -1.17 12.60 29.02
C ALA A 99 -0.43 12.85 30.34
N LYS A 100 0.51 11.98 30.70
CA LYS A 100 1.33 12.11 31.92
C LYS A 100 2.41 13.18 31.80
N HIS A 101 2.84 13.52 30.59
CA HIS A 101 3.92 14.48 30.33
C HIS A 101 3.50 15.51 29.26
N PRO A 102 2.43 16.29 29.50
CA PRO A 102 1.99 17.28 28.54
C PRO A 102 2.99 18.46 28.49
N PRO A 103 3.18 19.09 27.32
CA PRO A 103 4.10 20.22 27.18
C PRO A 103 3.65 21.48 27.94
N PHE A 104 2.36 21.57 28.27
CA PHE A 104 1.74 22.65 29.03
C PHE A 104 0.78 22.08 30.07
N LYS A 105 0.31 22.92 31.00
CA LYS A 105 -0.77 22.52 31.92
C LYS A 105 -2.03 22.20 31.11
N VAL A 106 -2.67 21.09 31.43
CA VAL A 106 -3.89 20.62 30.76
C VAL A 106 -5.01 20.37 31.78
N ARG A 107 -6.25 20.41 31.31
CA ARG A 107 -7.44 19.98 32.06
C ARG A 107 -8.32 19.10 31.17
N GLU A 108 -9.30 18.46 31.81
CA GLU A 108 -10.35 17.68 31.11
C GLU A 108 -9.77 16.58 30.22
N VAL A 109 -8.72 15.90 30.70
CA VAL A 109 -8.10 14.78 29.98
C VAL A 109 -9.10 13.63 29.89
N ARG A 110 -9.40 13.17 28.67
CA ARG A 110 -10.28 12.04 28.42
C ARG A 110 -9.70 11.13 27.36
N PHE A 111 -10.01 9.85 27.48
CA PHE A 111 -9.65 8.82 26.50
C PHE A 111 -10.92 8.22 25.93
N SER A 112 -10.90 7.91 24.65
CA SER A 112 -12.01 7.26 23.97
C SER A 112 -11.48 6.37 22.85
N ARG A 113 -12.32 5.47 22.38
CA ARG A 113 -12.04 4.63 21.21
C ARG A 113 -13.19 4.76 20.23
N GLN A 114 -12.87 4.94 18.95
CA GLN A 114 -13.85 5.02 17.89
C GLN A 114 -13.33 4.31 16.65
N GLY A 115 -14.06 3.25 16.23
CA GLY A 115 -13.61 2.36 15.17
C GLY A 115 -12.28 1.69 15.54
N GLU A 116 -11.31 1.78 14.64
CA GLU A 116 -9.95 1.24 14.82
C GLU A 116 -9.05 2.19 15.63
N PHE A 117 -9.46 3.43 15.91
CA PHE A 117 -8.60 4.45 16.49
C PHE A 117 -8.82 4.63 17.99
N ASP A 118 -7.72 4.78 18.73
CA ASP A 118 -7.73 5.28 20.10
C ASP A 118 -7.47 6.79 20.11
N PHE A 119 -8.15 7.51 21.00
CA PHE A 119 -8.10 8.96 21.09
C PHE A 119 -7.85 9.42 22.53
N MET A 120 -7.12 10.53 22.65
CA MET A 120 -6.93 11.30 23.87
C MET A 120 -7.22 12.77 23.59
N GLU A 121 -8.10 13.36 24.39
CA GLU A 121 -8.40 14.79 24.34
C GLU A 121 -8.02 15.51 25.63
N TYR A 122 -7.66 16.78 25.52
CA TYR A 122 -7.48 17.69 26.64
C TYR A 122 -7.65 19.16 26.23
N VAL A 123 -7.77 20.05 27.21
CA VAL A 123 -7.76 21.51 27.01
C VAL A 123 -6.53 22.14 27.64
N VAL A 124 -5.82 22.96 26.88
CA VAL A 124 -4.72 23.83 27.32
C VAL A 124 -5.29 25.23 27.60
N PRO A 125 -5.50 25.64 28.86
CA PRO A 125 -6.09 26.93 29.18
C PRO A 125 -5.16 28.11 28.84
N GLU A 126 -3.87 27.97 29.13
CA GLU A 126 -2.87 29.03 29.00
C GLU A 126 -1.54 28.51 28.44
N VAL A 127 -0.83 29.36 27.71
CA VAL A 127 0.54 29.14 27.23
C VAL A 127 1.37 30.35 27.63
N ASN A 128 2.44 30.16 28.41
CA ASN A 128 3.31 31.24 28.90
C ASN A 128 2.56 32.41 29.58
N GLY A 129 1.48 32.12 30.31
CA GLY A 129 0.65 33.11 31.01
C GLY A 129 -0.37 33.83 30.13
N GLN A 130 -0.41 33.55 28.82
CA GLN A 130 -1.45 34.06 27.92
C GLN A 130 -2.60 33.06 27.80
N GLN A 131 -3.82 33.54 27.99
CA GLN A 131 -5.03 32.74 27.77
C GLN A 131 -5.11 32.31 26.30
N PHE A 132 -5.22 31.01 26.10
CA PHE A 132 -5.18 30.40 24.77
C PHE A 132 -6.42 29.51 24.56
N ASN A 133 -6.79 28.77 25.61
CA ASN A 133 -7.94 27.88 25.66
C ASN A 133 -8.04 27.02 24.40
N GLN A 134 -7.00 26.24 24.15
CA GLN A 134 -6.92 25.32 23.02
C GLN A 134 -7.44 23.96 23.42
N LYS A 135 -8.41 23.42 22.69
CA LYS A 135 -8.74 21.99 22.74
C LYS A 135 -7.85 21.24 21.75
N SER A 136 -7.26 20.14 22.21
CA SER A 136 -6.44 19.23 21.41
C SER A 136 -6.97 17.81 21.54
N ILE A 137 -7.14 17.13 20.41
CA ILE A 137 -7.45 15.70 20.33
C ILE A 137 -6.33 15.02 19.55
N TYR A 138 -5.73 14.01 20.14
CA TYR A 138 -4.77 13.13 19.48
C TYR A 138 -5.42 11.78 19.24
N GLY A 139 -5.35 11.30 18.01
CA GLY A 139 -5.74 9.94 17.66
C GLY A 139 -4.54 9.17 17.16
N CYS A 140 -4.47 7.88 17.42
CA CYS A 140 -3.54 7.02 16.72
C CYS A 140 -4.13 5.64 16.39
N GLU A 141 -3.47 4.95 15.48
CA GLU A 141 -3.65 3.53 15.24
C GLU A 141 -2.36 2.92 14.67
N PHE A 142 -2.11 1.64 14.94
CA PHE A 142 -1.02 0.89 14.31
C PHE A 142 -1.57 -0.15 13.33
N TYR A 143 -1.42 0.13 12.04
CA TYR A 143 -2.02 -0.66 10.96
C TYR A 143 -1.00 -1.03 9.89
N ASP A 144 -0.89 -2.32 9.56
CA ASP A 144 0.00 -2.86 8.52
C ASP A 144 1.44 -2.29 8.61
N ASN A 145 2.06 -2.52 9.78
CA ASN A 145 3.41 -2.05 10.11
C ASN A 145 3.60 -0.54 9.97
N SER A 146 2.53 0.24 10.12
CA SER A 146 2.57 1.69 9.98
C SER A 146 1.83 2.38 11.12
N TYR A 147 2.43 3.42 11.69
CA TYR A 147 1.74 4.33 12.59
C TYR A 147 0.87 5.30 11.80
N ILE A 148 -0.31 5.53 12.32
CA ILE A 148 -1.22 6.59 11.92
C ILE A 148 -1.34 7.52 13.12
N ASP A 149 -1.00 8.79 12.96
CA ASP A 149 -1.13 9.80 14.00
C ASP A 149 -2.01 10.96 13.52
N LEU A 150 -3.09 11.22 14.24
CA LEU A 150 -3.99 12.36 14.05
C LEU A 150 -3.79 13.37 15.18
N HIS A 151 -3.76 14.65 14.84
CA HIS A 151 -3.94 15.74 15.80
C HIS A 151 -4.96 16.74 15.29
N LEU A 152 -6.02 16.96 16.08
CA LEU A 152 -6.99 18.04 15.90
C LEU A 152 -6.72 19.09 16.96
N SER A 153 -6.67 20.36 16.57
CA SER A 153 -6.54 21.45 17.53
C SER A 153 -7.37 22.65 17.12
N LYS A 154 -7.93 23.34 18.12
CA LYS A 154 -8.60 24.62 17.91
C LYS A 154 -8.31 25.56 19.06
N ILE A 155 -7.91 26.78 18.73
CA ILE A 155 -7.73 27.88 19.69
C ILE A 155 -9.06 28.57 20.00
N SER A 156 -9.11 29.27 21.14
CA SER A 156 -10.32 29.98 21.59
C SER A 156 -11.55 29.06 21.62
N TYR A 157 -11.39 27.85 22.17
CA TYR A 157 -12.40 26.79 22.15
C TYR A 157 -13.53 27.03 23.18
N PRO A 158 -14.80 27.23 22.76
CA PRO A 158 -15.95 27.05 23.61
C PRO A 158 -16.50 25.61 23.53
N PRO A 159 -17.15 25.07 24.58
CA PRO A 159 -17.82 23.76 24.52
C PRO A 159 -18.88 23.62 23.41
N SER A 160 -19.46 24.73 22.92
CA SER A 160 -20.38 24.71 21.78
C SER A 160 -19.76 24.18 20.48
N ASP A 161 -18.43 24.13 20.40
CA ASP A 161 -17.69 23.70 19.22
C ASP A 161 -17.34 22.20 19.24
N ASP A 162 -17.76 21.45 20.27
CA ASP A 162 -17.63 19.99 20.32
C ASP A 162 -18.13 19.27 19.04
N PRO A 163 -19.25 19.67 18.40
CA PRO A 163 -19.69 19.08 17.14
C PRO A 163 -18.67 19.19 16.00
N LEU A 164 -17.80 20.21 15.99
CA LEU A 164 -16.75 20.36 14.97
C LEU A 164 -15.71 19.25 15.07
N PHE A 165 -15.32 18.89 16.28
CA PHE A 165 -14.40 17.77 16.52
C PHE A 165 -15.07 16.44 16.19
N ALA A 166 -16.31 16.24 16.66
CA ALA A 166 -17.06 15.03 16.40
C ALA A 166 -17.25 14.76 14.89
N ALA A 167 -17.46 15.80 14.08
CA ALA A 167 -17.57 15.66 12.62
C ALA A 167 -16.31 15.03 12.00
N VAL A 168 -15.11 15.46 12.42
CA VAL A 168 -13.85 14.89 11.91
C VAL A 168 -13.63 13.48 12.45
N LEU A 169 -13.83 13.26 13.75
CA LEU A 169 -13.66 11.95 14.39
C LEU A 169 -14.63 10.90 13.85
N ASN A 170 -15.86 11.28 13.49
CA ASN A 170 -16.84 10.37 12.86
C ASN A 170 -16.48 10.01 11.42
N SER A 171 -15.64 10.81 10.75
CA SER A 171 -15.25 10.59 9.34
C SER A 171 -14.01 9.73 9.17
N ILE A 172 -13.13 9.69 10.19
CA ILE A 172 -11.83 9.01 10.07
C ILE A 172 -12.02 7.51 9.89
N ARG A 173 -11.38 6.97 8.85
CA ARG A 173 -11.41 5.54 8.53
C ARG A 173 -10.18 5.13 7.76
N ILE A 174 -9.77 3.88 7.93
CA ILE A 174 -8.78 3.24 7.07
C ILE A 174 -9.53 2.74 5.82
N ASP A 175 -9.22 3.35 4.68
CA ASP A 175 -9.75 2.97 3.38
C ASP A 175 -8.73 2.11 2.64
N ARG A 176 -9.18 0.95 2.14
CA ARG A 176 -8.34 0.02 1.37
C ARG A 176 -8.75 0.15 -0.09
N VAL A 177 -7.78 0.36 -1.00
CA VAL A 177 -8.08 0.12 -2.42
C VAL A 177 -8.28 -1.39 -2.57
N GLN A 178 -9.53 -1.82 -2.57
CA GLN A 178 -9.93 -3.16 -2.96
C GLN A 178 -9.55 -3.30 -4.43
N ARG A 179 -8.43 -3.98 -4.71
CA ARG A 179 -8.08 -4.38 -6.07
C ARG A 179 -8.64 -5.77 -6.30
N THR A 180 -9.28 -5.95 -7.45
CA THR A 180 -9.71 -7.26 -7.91
C THR A 180 -8.48 -8.13 -8.24
N SER A 181 -8.65 -9.44 -8.24
CA SER A 181 -7.62 -10.38 -8.72
C SER A 181 -7.19 -10.07 -10.15
N VAL A 182 -8.11 -9.59 -11.01
CA VAL A 182 -7.81 -9.14 -12.38
C VAL A 182 -6.88 -7.93 -12.41
N GLU A 183 -7.15 -6.89 -11.63
CA GLU A 183 -6.30 -5.68 -11.59
C GLU A 183 -4.90 -5.98 -11.04
N LEU A 184 -4.83 -6.83 -10.01
CA LEU A 184 -3.58 -7.29 -9.44
C LEU A 184 -2.78 -8.13 -10.44
N LEU A 185 -3.43 -9.06 -11.14
CA LEU A 185 -2.83 -9.84 -12.23
C LEU A 185 -2.25 -8.93 -13.32
N GLN A 186 -3.02 -7.93 -13.77
CA GLN A 186 -2.56 -6.98 -14.80
C GLN A 186 -1.36 -6.17 -14.33
N GLN A 187 -1.38 -5.67 -13.09
CA GLN A 187 -0.25 -4.97 -12.51
C GLN A 187 0.99 -5.86 -12.44
N ALA A 188 0.84 -7.07 -11.91
CA ALA A 188 1.92 -8.03 -11.76
C ALA A 188 2.51 -8.42 -13.12
N SER A 189 1.65 -8.64 -14.12
CA SER A 189 2.06 -8.98 -15.49
C SER A 189 2.86 -7.86 -16.15
N ARG A 190 2.52 -6.58 -15.90
CA ARG A 190 3.33 -5.45 -16.39
C ARG A 190 4.74 -5.45 -15.77
N LEU A 191 4.84 -5.69 -14.47
CA LEU A 191 6.13 -5.76 -13.77
C LEU A 191 6.96 -6.95 -14.27
N TYR A 192 6.31 -8.10 -14.44
CA TYR A 192 6.93 -9.31 -14.99
C TYR A 192 7.49 -9.07 -16.40
N LEU A 193 6.71 -8.44 -17.29
CA LEU A 193 7.15 -8.10 -18.66
C LEU A 193 8.28 -7.05 -18.68
N GLN A 194 8.45 -6.27 -17.61
CA GLN A 194 9.58 -5.36 -17.42
C GLN A 194 10.78 -6.05 -16.77
N HIS A 195 10.72 -7.37 -16.56
CA HIS A 195 11.70 -8.16 -15.83
C HIS A 195 11.88 -7.76 -14.35
N ASP A 196 10.94 -7.00 -13.79
CA ASP A 196 10.86 -6.73 -12.35
C ASP A 196 10.12 -7.88 -11.65
N TYR A 197 10.76 -9.05 -11.65
CA TYR A 197 10.21 -10.27 -11.06
C TYR A 197 9.97 -10.12 -9.56
N LYS A 198 10.87 -9.43 -8.86
CA LYS A 198 10.73 -9.18 -7.42
C LYS A 198 9.52 -8.29 -7.11
N GLY A 199 9.30 -7.24 -7.90
CA GLY A 199 8.11 -6.38 -7.79
C GLY A 199 6.81 -7.09 -8.16
N ALA A 200 6.85 -8.04 -9.10
CA ALA A 200 5.69 -8.79 -9.56
C ALA A 200 5.11 -9.77 -8.52
N ILE A 201 5.96 -10.34 -7.64
CA ILE A 201 5.56 -11.34 -6.63
C ILE A 201 4.40 -10.86 -5.77
N GLY A 202 4.50 -9.67 -5.16
CA GLY A 202 3.49 -9.19 -4.21
C GLY A 202 2.07 -9.11 -4.82
N PRO A 203 1.89 -8.41 -5.94
CA PRO A 203 0.61 -8.35 -6.63
C PRO A 203 0.09 -9.71 -7.12
N TYR A 204 0.96 -10.60 -7.65
CA TYR A 204 0.54 -11.95 -8.03
C TYR A 204 0.09 -12.78 -6.81
N SER A 205 0.84 -12.79 -5.71
CA SER A 205 0.47 -13.53 -4.50
C SER A 205 -0.86 -13.02 -3.94
N GLN A 206 -1.09 -11.70 -3.95
CA GLN A 206 -2.37 -11.13 -3.54
C GLN A 206 -3.51 -11.56 -4.48
N ALA A 207 -3.29 -11.59 -5.79
CA ALA A 207 -4.29 -12.08 -6.75
C ALA A 207 -4.65 -13.55 -6.47
N LEU A 208 -3.66 -14.40 -6.19
CA LEU A 208 -3.86 -15.82 -5.88
C LEU A 208 -4.68 -16.04 -4.61
N GLU A 209 -4.41 -15.28 -3.54
CA GLU A 209 -5.20 -15.37 -2.31
C GLU A 209 -6.65 -14.94 -2.51
N LEU A 210 -6.91 -13.91 -3.33
CA LEU A 210 -8.27 -13.53 -3.68
C LEU A 210 -8.99 -14.63 -4.48
N GLU A 211 -8.30 -15.27 -5.43
CA GLU A 211 -8.84 -16.37 -6.23
C GLU A 211 -9.13 -17.62 -5.40
N LYS A 212 -8.34 -17.90 -4.36
CA LYS A 212 -8.60 -19.00 -3.41
C LYS A 212 -9.91 -18.80 -2.64
N VAL A 213 -10.28 -17.56 -2.35
CA VAL A 213 -11.51 -17.21 -1.63
C VAL A 213 -12.72 -17.14 -2.57
N ASN A 214 -12.55 -16.51 -3.72
CA ASN A 214 -13.62 -16.28 -4.69
C ASN A 214 -13.04 -16.20 -6.11
N ALA A 215 -13.02 -17.33 -6.80
CA ALA A 215 -12.46 -17.41 -8.16
C ALA A 215 -13.21 -16.46 -9.12
N LYS A 216 -12.47 -15.54 -9.74
CA LYS A 216 -12.94 -14.58 -10.74
C LYS A 216 -12.18 -14.66 -12.06
N LEU A 217 -10.92 -15.11 -12.03
CA LEU A 217 -10.14 -15.30 -13.24
C LEU A 217 -10.72 -16.46 -14.05
N ASP A 218 -10.75 -16.29 -15.36
CA ASP A 218 -10.94 -17.43 -16.24
C ASP A 218 -9.73 -18.37 -16.19
N LYS A 219 -9.89 -19.56 -16.77
CA LYS A 219 -8.88 -20.61 -16.74
C LYS A 219 -7.53 -20.15 -17.31
N THR A 220 -7.54 -19.40 -18.40
CA THR A 220 -6.32 -18.91 -19.07
C THR A 220 -5.58 -17.90 -18.20
N LEU A 221 -6.30 -16.93 -17.65
CA LEU A 221 -5.72 -15.93 -16.75
C LEU A 221 -5.23 -16.55 -15.44
N TRP A 222 -5.91 -17.58 -14.95
CA TRP A 222 -5.48 -18.31 -13.77
C TRP A 222 -4.19 -19.12 -14.02
N TYR A 223 -4.00 -19.70 -15.21
CA TYR A 223 -2.70 -20.31 -15.56
C TYR A 223 -1.58 -19.28 -15.63
N VAL A 224 -1.82 -18.13 -16.28
CA VAL A 224 -0.86 -17.01 -16.32
C VAL A 224 -0.47 -16.56 -14.92
N LEU A 225 -1.44 -16.48 -13.99
CA LEU A 225 -1.19 -16.15 -12.59
C LEU A 225 -0.20 -17.14 -11.95
N ILE A 226 -0.48 -18.44 -12.03
CA ILE A 226 0.34 -19.49 -11.40
C ILE A 226 1.72 -19.56 -12.05
N ASP A 227 1.78 -19.56 -13.39
CA ASP A 227 3.04 -19.66 -14.13
C ASP A 227 3.96 -18.49 -13.82
N ASN A 228 3.46 -17.26 -13.95
CA ASN A 228 4.30 -16.09 -13.74
C ASN A 228 4.65 -15.86 -12.27
N LEU A 229 3.77 -16.21 -11.32
CA LEU A 229 4.13 -16.15 -9.90
C LEU A 229 5.24 -17.14 -9.57
N GLY A 230 5.08 -18.40 -9.97
CA GLY A 230 6.06 -19.45 -9.71
C GLY A 230 7.40 -19.15 -10.39
N MET A 231 7.39 -18.66 -11.63
CA MET A 231 8.60 -18.23 -12.33
C MET A 231 9.25 -17.02 -11.64
N SER A 232 8.46 -16.05 -11.16
CA SER A 232 9.01 -14.88 -10.44
C SER A 232 9.76 -15.29 -9.19
N TYR A 233 9.21 -16.23 -8.41
CA TYR A 233 9.90 -16.83 -7.28
C TYR A 233 11.16 -17.60 -7.72
N GLY A 234 11.07 -18.43 -8.76
CA GLY A 234 12.19 -19.21 -9.28
C GLY A 234 13.37 -18.33 -9.72
N ILE A 235 13.10 -17.31 -10.53
CA ILE A 235 14.10 -16.36 -11.04
C ILE A 235 14.76 -15.55 -9.92
N THR A 236 14.00 -15.22 -8.87
CA THR A 236 14.53 -14.49 -7.70
C THR A 236 15.22 -15.39 -6.68
N GLY A 237 15.26 -16.71 -6.92
CA GLY A 237 15.93 -17.71 -6.08
C GLY A 237 15.09 -18.26 -4.93
N ASP A 238 13.82 -17.87 -4.82
CA ASP A 238 12.90 -18.40 -3.83
C ASP A 238 12.26 -19.70 -4.33
N LEU A 239 13.10 -20.74 -4.45
CA LEU A 239 12.72 -22.02 -5.06
C LEU A 239 11.64 -22.76 -4.25
N GLN A 240 11.51 -22.47 -2.95
CA GLN A 240 10.49 -23.07 -2.09
C GLN A 240 9.09 -22.55 -2.44
N HIS A 241 8.90 -21.23 -2.51
CA HIS A 241 7.60 -20.67 -2.90
C HIS A 241 7.28 -20.91 -4.38
N ALA A 242 8.29 -20.99 -5.25
CA ALA A 242 8.10 -21.43 -6.64
C ALA A 242 7.46 -22.83 -6.69
N LYS A 243 8.05 -23.79 -5.98
CA LYS A 243 7.53 -25.15 -5.87
C LYS A 243 6.10 -25.17 -5.32
N GLU A 244 5.84 -24.49 -4.21
CA GLU A 244 4.51 -24.44 -3.59
C GLU A 244 3.44 -23.87 -4.54
N THR A 245 3.82 -22.87 -5.34
CA THR A 245 2.94 -22.25 -6.33
C THR A 245 2.56 -23.25 -7.43
N PHE A 246 3.54 -23.98 -7.98
CA PHE A 246 3.26 -24.97 -9.02
C PHE A 246 2.59 -26.24 -8.49
N ASP A 247 2.92 -26.68 -7.28
CA ASP A 247 2.22 -27.78 -6.60
C ASP A 247 0.75 -27.43 -6.38
N TYR A 248 0.44 -26.18 -6.02
CA TYR A 248 -0.93 -25.68 -5.98
C TYR A 248 -1.58 -25.71 -7.38
N GLY A 249 -0.86 -25.27 -8.41
CA GLY A 249 -1.25 -25.39 -9.82
C GLY A 249 -1.72 -26.80 -10.19
N VAL A 250 -0.83 -27.78 -9.98
CA VAL A 250 -1.06 -29.21 -10.21
C VAL A 250 -2.24 -29.75 -9.40
N SER A 251 -2.42 -29.29 -8.16
CA SER A 251 -3.54 -29.71 -7.31
C SER A 251 -4.92 -29.29 -7.87
N LYS A 252 -4.95 -28.22 -8.69
CA LYS A 252 -6.18 -27.70 -9.31
C LYS A 252 -6.38 -28.20 -10.73
N ASP A 253 -5.30 -28.35 -11.49
CA ASP A 253 -5.32 -29.03 -12.78
C ASP A 253 -4.14 -30.01 -12.88
N PRO A 254 -4.37 -31.31 -12.58
CA PRO A 254 -3.32 -32.32 -12.58
C PRO A 254 -2.93 -32.77 -14.00
N THR A 255 -3.48 -32.16 -15.03
CA THR A 255 -3.24 -32.54 -16.43
C THR A 255 -2.66 -31.41 -17.27
N TYR A 256 -2.42 -30.24 -16.68
CA TYR A 256 -1.81 -29.11 -17.38
C TYR A 256 -0.28 -29.27 -17.43
N PRO A 257 0.34 -29.36 -18.62
CA PRO A 257 1.74 -29.77 -18.74
C PRO A 257 2.74 -28.71 -18.28
N LEU A 258 2.43 -27.41 -18.39
CA LEU A 258 3.40 -26.36 -18.04
C LEU A 258 3.66 -26.27 -16.54
N PHE A 259 2.70 -26.62 -15.67
CA PHE A 259 2.99 -26.70 -14.23
C PHE A 259 4.02 -27.78 -13.90
N TYR A 260 3.94 -28.93 -14.57
CA TYR A 260 4.96 -29.97 -14.43
C TYR A 260 6.30 -29.57 -15.04
N TYR A 261 6.28 -28.87 -16.17
CA TYR A 261 7.51 -28.33 -16.77
C TYR A 261 8.20 -27.35 -15.83
N ASN A 262 7.46 -26.44 -15.22
CA ASN A 262 7.99 -25.44 -14.30
C ASN A 262 8.42 -26.04 -12.95
N LEU A 263 7.74 -27.08 -12.46
CA LEU A 263 8.26 -27.91 -11.36
C LEU A 263 9.60 -28.55 -11.72
N ALA A 264 9.71 -29.12 -12.92
CA ALA A 264 10.96 -29.72 -13.38
C ALA A 264 12.11 -28.71 -13.41
N CYS A 265 11.84 -27.48 -13.87
CA CYS A 265 12.82 -26.38 -13.83
C CYS A 265 13.19 -26.02 -12.39
N THR A 266 12.20 -25.89 -11.49
CA THR A 266 12.42 -25.58 -10.07
C THR A 266 13.30 -26.63 -9.39
N TYR A 267 13.04 -27.92 -9.64
CA TYR A 267 13.87 -29.02 -9.12
C TYR A 267 15.25 -29.11 -9.78
N ALA A 268 15.37 -28.73 -11.05
CA ALA A 268 16.66 -28.63 -11.72
C ALA A 268 17.54 -27.54 -11.09
N GLU A 269 16.97 -26.40 -10.71
CA GLU A 269 17.67 -25.35 -9.97
C GLU A 269 18.07 -25.79 -8.55
N LEU A 270 17.26 -26.64 -7.92
CA LEU A 270 17.60 -27.33 -6.66
C LEU A 270 18.66 -28.44 -6.84
N ASN A 271 19.10 -28.71 -8.07
CA ASN A 271 20.00 -29.82 -8.43
C ASN A 271 19.46 -31.21 -8.05
N ASP A 272 18.15 -31.36 -7.95
CA ASP A 272 17.45 -32.61 -7.70
C ASP A 272 17.08 -33.26 -9.04
N VAL A 273 18.02 -34.03 -9.56
CA VAL A 273 17.92 -34.68 -10.87
C VAL A 273 16.74 -35.65 -10.95
N ALA A 274 16.43 -36.34 -9.85
CA ALA A 274 15.38 -37.37 -9.81
C ALA A 274 13.99 -36.74 -9.97
N ASN A 275 13.69 -35.70 -9.17
CA ASN A 275 12.41 -35.00 -9.29
C ASN A 275 12.32 -34.19 -10.58
N ALA A 276 13.39 -33.52 -11.00
CA ALA A 276 13.42 -32.80 -12.28
C ALA A 276 13.08 -33.73 -13.45
N SER A 277 13.71 -34.91 -13.51
CA SER A 277 13.46 -35.93 -14.55
C SER A 277 12.01 -36.44 -14.52
N SER A 278 11.50 -36.73 -13.33
CA SER A 278 10.14 -37.25 -13.13
C SER A 278 9.08 -36.25 -13.62
N TYR A 279 9.21 -34.99 -13.21
CA TYR A 279 8.26 -33.95 -13.61
C TYR A 279 8.40 -33.56 -15.07
N LEU A 280 9.61 -33.54 -15.63
CA LEU A 280 9.81 -33.30 -17.06
C LEU A 280 9.10 -34.37 -17.90
N LYS A 281 9.22 -35.65 -17.51
CA LYS A 281 8.51 -36.75 -18.17
C LYS A 281 6.98 -36.55 -18.13
N LYS A 282 6.43 -36.19 -16.95
CA LYS A 282 5.00 -35.89 -16.81
C LYS A 282 4.54 -34.71 -17.68
N ALA A 283 5.36 -33.67 -17.78
CA ALA A 283 5.06 -32.51 -18.62
C ALA A 283 4.87 -32.93 -20.09
N PHE A 284 5.75 -33.79 -20.62
CA PHE A 284 5.64 -34.29 -21.98
C PHE A 284 4.55 -35.36 -22.17
N GLU A 285 4.22 -36.14 -21.13
CA GLU A 285 3.07 -37.04 -21.13
C GLU A 285 1.75 -36.27 -21.33
N TYR A 286 1.62 -35.11 -20.70
CA TYR A 286 0.45 -34.24 -20.80
C TYR A 286 0.54 -33.17 -21.91
N LYS A 287 1.51 -33.26 -22.83
CA LYS A 287 1.72 -32.30 -23.93
C LYS A 287 0.45 -31.94 -24.71
N ALA A 288 -0.46 -32.90 -24.91
CA ALA A 288 -1.70 -32.68 -25.66
C ALA A 288 -2.69 -31.71 -24.97
N ASN A 289 -2.47 -31.40 -23.68
CA ASN A 289 -3.34 -30.55 -22.88
C ASN A 289 -2.84 -29.10 -22.76
N THR A 290 -1.82 -28.69 -23.54
CA THR A 290 -1.43 -27.28 -23.66
C THR A 290 -2.61 -26.45 -24.18
N LEU A 291 -2.69 -25.17 -23.78
CA LEU A 291 -3.75 -24.32 -24.32
C LEU A 291 -3.57 -24.06 -25.83
N PRO A 292 -4.65 -23.78 -26.57
CA PRO A 292 -4.54 -23.37 -27.98
C PRO A 292 -3.64 -22.14 -28.13
N GLY A 293 -2.61 -22.26 -28.96
CA GLY A 293 -1.62 -21.20 -29.19
C GLY A 293 -0.40 -21.24 -28.28
N GLU A 294 -0.38 -22.12 -27.28
CA GLU A 294 0.82 -22.41 -26.49
C GLU A 294 1.59 -23.61 -27.06
N GLY A 295 2.90 -23.64 -26.81
CA GLY A 295 3.77 -24.75 -27.15
C GLY A 295 4.56 -25.22 -25.93
N MET A 296 4.97 -26.48 -25.93
CA MET A 296 5.90 -26.99 -24.92
C MET A 296 7.27 -26.30 -25.09
N PRO A 297 7.89 -25.79 -24.01
CA PRO A 297 9.23 -25.23 -24.10
C PRO A 297 10.28 -26.30 -24.44
N ASP A 298 11.37 -25.89 -25.09
CA ASP A 298 12.49 -26.77 -25.38
C ASP A 298 13.48 -26.83 -24.22
N PHE A 299 13.31 -27.83 -23.35
CA PHE A 299 14.15 -28.08 -22.18
C PHE A 299 15.64 -28.26 -22.50
N ARG A 300 16.01 -28.55 -23.77
CA ARG A 300 17.42 -28.69 -24.18
C ARG A 300 18.13 -27.34 -24.28
N THR A 301 17.36 -26.28 -24.51
CA THR A 301 17.87 -24.90 -24.61
C THR A 301 17.60 -24.07 -23.36
N ASP A 302 16.81 -24.59 -22.44
CA ASP A 302 16.43 -23.92 -21.20
C ASP A 302 17.58 -23.94 -20.17
N ASP A 303 17.82 -22.77 -19.58
CA ASP A 303 18.93 -22.52 -18.67
C ASP A 303 18.86 -23.38 -17.41
N SER A 304 17.65 -23.69 -16.93
CA SER A 304 17.47 -24.48 -15.72
C SER A 304 18.01 -25.89 -15.82
N PHE A 305 18.00 -26.49 -17.02
CA PHE A 305 18.51 -27.85 -17.23
C PHE A 305 19.98 -27.92 -17.62
N LYS A 306 20.67 -26.78 -17.85
CA LYS A 306 22.09 -26.75 -18.29
C LYS A 306 23.02 -27.59 -17.42
N LYS A 307 22.82 -27.57 -16.10
CA LYS A 307 23.62 -28.37 -15.15
C LYS A 307 23.31 -29.86 -15.29
N LEU A 308 22.03 -30.19 -15.44
CA LEU A 308 21.52 -31.55 -15.54
C LEU A 308 21.91 -32.22 -16.86
N MET A 309 22.12 -31.46 -17.94
CA MET A 309 22.61 -31.99 -19.23
C MET A 309 24.01 -32.62 -19.16
N LYS A 310 24.74 -32.50 -18.03
CA LYS A 310 25.99 -33.24 -17.78
C LYS A 310 25.77 -34.61 -17.12
N ASN A 311 24.58 -34.86 -16.59
CA ASN A 311 24.19 -36.11 -15.96
C ASN A 311 23.76 -37.12 -17.03
N LYS A 312 24.33 -38.33 -17.00
CA LYS A 312 24.06 -39.39 -17.98
C LYS A 312 22.60 -39.84 -18.00
N GLU A 313 21.97 -39.97 -16.83
CA GLU A 313 20.56 -40.38 -16.72
C GLU A 313 19.63 -39.34 -17.34
N PHE A 314 19.90 -38.06 -17.07
CA PHE A 314 19.15 -36.96 -17.66
C PHE A 314 19.36 -36.87 -19.19
N GLN A 315 20.56 -37.13 -19.69
CA GLN A 315 20.84 -37.20 -21.13
C GLN A 315 20.04 -38.32 -21.82
N GLU A 316 19.90 -39.49 -21.20
CA GLU A 316 19.10 -40.58 -21.77
C GLU A 316 17.60 -40.23 -21.77
N LEU A 317 17.09 -39.60 -20.69
CA LEU A 317 15.73 -39.06 -20.69
C LEU A 317 15.55 -38.06 -21.83
N ALA A 318 16.47 -37.12 -22.00
CA ALA A 318 16.41 -36.11 -23.05
C ALA A 318 16.30 -36.72 -24.45
N LYS A 319 17.08 -37.78 -24.74
CA LYS A 319 17.00 -38.53 -26.00
C LYS A 319 15.64 -39.21 -26.17
N SER A 320 15.10 -39.81 -25.11
CA SER A 320 13.82 -40.52 -25.16
C SER A 320 12.64 -39.58 -25.45
N LEU A 321 12.65 -38.38 -24.87
CA LEU A 321 11.62 -37.36 -25.08
C LEU A 321 11.74 -36.70 -26.46
N ALA A 322 12.98 -36.52 -26.97
CA ALA A 322 13.20 -35.98 -28.31
C ALA A 322 12.71 -36.92 -29.44
N GLY A 323 12.69 -38.23 -29.21
CA GLY A 323 12.20 -39.22 -30.18
C GLY A 323 10.67 -39.39 -30.19
N SER A 324 9.96 -38.78 -29.23
CA SER A 324 8.50 -38.85 -29.07
C SER A 324 7.81 -37.51 -29.39
N SER A 325 8.58 -36.54 -29.93
CA SER A 325 8.15 -35.17 -30.25
C SER A 325 7.39 -35.06 -31.56
#